data_AF-X0WI77-F1
#
_entry.id   AF-X0WI77-F1
#
_cell.length_a   1.000
_cell.length_b   1.000
_cell.length_c   1.000
_cell.angle_alpha   90.00
_cell.angle_beta   90.00
_cell.angle_gamma   90.00
#
_symmetry.space_group_name_H-M   'P 1'
#
loop_
_entity.id
_entity.type
_entity.pdbx_description
1 polymer ?
#
loop_
_entity_poly.entity_id
_entity_poly.type
_entity_poly.pdbx_seq_one_letter_code
_entity_poly.pdbx_strand_id
1 'polypeptide(L)'
;MRLPFREDDLWNGYPEETNAPYGLAKKMLLVQSQAYRAEYGFNSIFLLPVNLYGPGDNFDPASSHVIPALIKKCVNAIEACDDCIECWGTGNVSREFIYVADAAEAILLATQ
;
A
#
# COMPACT_ATOMS: atom_id res chain seq x y z
N MET A 1 -7.63 12.04 -8.67
CA MET A 1 -6.55 11.12 -9.11
C MET A 1 -7.07 10.35 -10.31
N ARG A 2 -6.32 10.30 -11.41
CA ARG A 2 -6.69 9.49 -12.59
C ARG A 2 -6.17 8.07 -12.37
N LEU A 3 -6.98 7.06 -12.71
CA LEU A 3 -6.55 5.66 -12.74
C LEU A 3 -6.30 5.25 -14.22
N PRO A 4 -5.24 4.48 -14.52
CA PRO A 4 -4.17 4.07 -13.61
C PRO A 4 -3.29 5.26 -13.19
N PHE A 5 -2.75 5.21 -11.98
CA PHE A 5 -1.78 6.21 -11.50
C PHE A 5 -0.44 6.00 -12.21
N ARG A 6 0.18 7.09 -12.67
CA ARG A 6 1.51 7.07 -13.28
C ARG A 6 2.49 7.80 -12.37
N GLU A 7 3.78 7.48 -12.48
CA GLU A 7 4.83 8.13 -11.68
C GLU A 7 4.87 9.66 -11.90
N ASP A 8 4.56 10.11 -13.12
CA ASP A 8 4.43 11.53 -13.46
C ASP A 8 3.30 12.24 -12.69
N ASP A 9 2.32 11.49 -12.19
CA ASP A 9 1.21 12.02 -11.40
C ASP A 9 1.58 12.27 -9.93
N LEU A 10 2.80 11.92 -9.49
CA LEU A 10 3.21 11.99 -8.07
C LEU A 10 3.05 13.39 -7.46
N TRP A 11 3.25 14.44 -8.25
CA TRP A 11 3.17 15.83 -7.79
C TRP A 11 1.79 16.47 -8.02
N ASN A 12 0.85 15.72 -8.59
CA ASN A 12 -0.49 16.23 -8.87
C ASN A 12 -1.33 16.32 -7.59
N GLY A 13 -1.45 17.53 -7.07
CA GLY A 13 -2.32 17.87 -5.94
C GLY A 13 -1.75 17.52 -4.57
N TYR A 14 -2.48 17.94 -3.55
CA TYR A 14 -2.18 17.65 -2.15
C TYR A 14 -2.66 16.23 -1.80
N PRO A 15 -1.91 15.45 -0.98
CA PRO A 15 -2.40 14.14 -0.56
C PRO A 15 -3.71 14.27 0.25
N GLU A 16 -4.47 13.18 0.33
CA GLU A 16 -5.68 13.15 1.18
C GLU A 16 -5.33 13.50 2.63
N GLU A 17 -6.17 14.31 3.28
CA GLU A 17 -5.85 15.00 4.53
C GLU A 17 -5.42 14.05 5.67
N THR A 18 -6.12 12.92 5.83
CA THR A 18 -5.83 11.94 6.88
C THR A 18 -4.43 11.34 6.73
N ASN A 19 -3.96 11.21 5.48
CA ASN A 19 -2.65 10.64 5.15
C ASN A 19 -1.61 11.69 4.74
N ALA A 20 -1.95 12.97 4.75
CA ALA A 20 -1.12 14.02 4.17
C ALA A 20 0.25 14.18 4.85
N PRO A 21 0.37 14.18 6.19
CA PRO A 21 1.67 14.27 6.84
C PRO A 21 2.61 13.13 6.43
N TYR A 22 2.09 11.90 6.41
CA TYR A 22 2.84 10.72 5.99
C TYR A 22 3.21 10.78 4.50
N GLY A 23 2.24 11.13 3.64
CA GLY A 23 2.43 11.22 2.20
C GLY A 23 3.47 12.26 1.80
N LEU A 24 3.44 13.45 2.43
CA LEU A 24 4.46 14.48 2.21
C LEU A 24 5.84 14.01 2.66
N ALA A 25 5.95 13.42 3.86
CA ALA A 25 7.24 12.91 4.34
C ALA A 25 7.85 11.89 3.38
N LYS A 26 7.05 10.94 2.85
CA LYS A 26 7.51 9.96 1.85
C LYS A 26 7.91 10.61 0.53
N LYS A 27 7.16 11.61 0.04
CA LYS A 27 7.53 12.37 -1.16
C LYS A 27 8.86 13.11 -0.99
N MET A 28 9.14 13.65 0.19
CA MET A 28 10.40 14.35 0.45
C MET A 28 11.62 13.43 0.42
N LEU A 29 11.47 12.13 0.73
CA LEU A 29 12.56 11.15 0.57
C LEU A 29 12.97 10.98 -0.90
N LEU A 30 12.03 11.07 -1.85
CA LEU A 30 12.37 11.06 -3.27
C LEU A 30 13.19 12.29 -3.66
N VAL A 31 12.79 13.48 -3.20
CA VAL A 31 13.53 14.73 -3.47
C VAL A 31 14.93 14.66 -2.87
N GLN A 32 15.05 14.15 -1.64
CA GLN A 32 16.34 13.93 -0.99
C GLN A 32 17.23 12.98 -1.80
N SER A 33 16.68 11.84 -2.22
CA SER A 33 17.35 10.85 -3.05
C SER A 33 17.89 11.47 -4.36
N GLN A 34 17.06 12.28 -5.04
CA GLN A 34 17.45 12.99 -6.26
C GLN A 34 18.56 14.02 -6.01
N ALA A 35 18.46 14.80 -4.93
CA ALA A 35 19.47 15.79 -4.56
C ALA A 35 20.83 15.13 -4.26
N TYR A 36 20.82 14.04 -3.48
CA TYR A 36 22.04 13.30 -3.16
C TYR A 36 22.68 12.65 -4.40
N ARG A 37 21.85 12.19 -5.35
CA ARG A 37 22.36 11.70 -6.63
C ARG A 37 23.02 12.82 -7.44
N ALA A 38 22.42 14.00 -7.48
CA ALA A 38 22.96 15.14 -8.23
C ALA A 38 24.26 15.68 -7.64
N GLU A 39 24.37 15.76 -6.31
CA GLU A 39 25.54 16.34 -5.63
C GLU A 39 26.68 15.32 -5.44
N TYR A 40 26.34 14.08 -5.06
CA TYR A 40 27.31 13.08 -4.62
C TYR A 40 27.38 11.84 -5.52
N GLY A 41 26.59 11.77 -6.61
CA GLY A 41 26.50 10.55 -7.41
C GLY A 41 25.87 9.37 -6.66
N PHE A 42 25.12 9.64 -5.58
CA PHE A 42 24.53 8.60 -4.74
C PHE A 42 23.52 7.74 -5.52
N ASN A 43 23.77 6.42 -5.58
CA ASN A 43 22.89 5.50 -6.26
C ASN A 43 21.77 5.00 -5.34
N SER A 44 20.71 5.80 -5.25
CA SER A 44 19.48 5.49 -4.51
C SER A 44 18.34 5.06 -5.43
N ILE A 45 17.54 4.11 -4.96
CA ILE A 45 16.27 3.70 -5.59
C ILE A 45 15.10 4.13 -4.73
N PHE A 46 13.97 4.47 -5.35
CA PHE A 46 12.76 4.88 -4.65
C PHE A 46 11.55 4.12 -5.23
N LEU A 47 11.02 3.19 -4.45
CA LEU A 47 9.90 2.35 -4.85
C LEU A 47 8.61 2.83 -4.17
N LEU A 48 7.51 2.80 -4.92
CA LEU A 48 6.16 3.16 -4.46
C LEU A 48 5.24 1.95 -4.61
N PRO A 49 5.28 0.97 -3.68
CA PRO A 49 4.37 -0.16 -3.74
C PRO A 49 2.93 0.27 -3.45
N VAL A 50 1.98 -0.47 -4.03
CA VAL A 50 0.56 -0.43 -3.64
C VAL A 50 0.35 -1.16 -2.30
N ASN A 51 -0.89 -1.34 -1.86
CA ASN A 51 -1.17 -2.00 -0.58
C ASN A 51 -0.58 -3.42 -0.55
N LEU A 52 0.20 -3.75 0.48
CA LEU A 52 0.74 -5.10 0.66
C LEU A 52 -0.24 -5.96 1.46
N TYR A 53 -0.21 -7.27 1.21
CA TYR A 53 -0.86 -8.26 2.06
C TYR A 53 -0.04 -9.56 2.10
N GLY A 54 -0.19 -10.35 3.18
CA GLY A 54 0.42 -11.67 3.26
C GLY A 54 0.77 -12.08 4.70
N PRO A 55 1.63 -13.10 4.86
CA PRO A 55 2.10 -13.53 6.18
C PRO A 55 2.73 -12.39 6.97
N GLY A 56 2.41 -12.32 8.27
CA GLY A 56 2.90 -11.26 9.16
C GLY A 56 2.03 -10.00 9.20
N ASP A 57 0.93 -9.95 8.44
CA ASP A 57 -0.04 -8.86 8.50
C ASP A 57 -0.86 -8.87 9.80
N ASN A 58 -1.51 -7.75 10.09
CA ASN A 58 -2.28 -7.55 11.30
C ASN A 58 -3.73 -8.03 11.13
N PHE A 59 -4.12 -9.06 11.91
CA PHE A 59 -5.47 -9.63 11.94
C PHE A 59 -6.30 -9.15 13.14
N ASP A 60 -5.87 -8.12 13.86
CA ASP A 60 -6.70 -7.46 14.88
C ASP A 60 -7.86 -6.69 14.23
N PRO A 61 -9.13 -7.05 14.47
CA PRO A 61 -10.29 -6.38 13.85
C PRO A 61 -10.34 -4.87 14.06
N ALA A 62 -9.74 -4.34 15.14
CA ALA A 62 -9.75 -2.91 15.42
C ALA A 62 -8.75 -2.11 14.55
N SER A 63 -7.73 -2.77 14.00
CA SER A 63 -6.61 -2.11 13.33
C SER A 63 -6.16 -2.80 12.02
N SER A 64 -6.83 -3.89 11.63
CA SER A 64 -6.51 -4.66 10.42
C SER A 64 -6.88 -3.92 9.14
N HIS A 65 -6.05 -4.09 8.10
CA HIS A 65 -6.38 -3.66 6.75
C HIS A 65 -7.41 -4.59 6.10
N VAL A 66 -7.94 -4.17 4.95
CA VAL A 66 -9.10 -4.82 4.32
C VAL A 66 -8.93 -6.32 4.05
N ILE A 67 -7.79 -6.77 3.52
CA ILE A 67 -7.56 -8.20 3.22
C ILE A 67 -7.54 -9.06 4.50
N PRO A 68 -6.69 -8.80 5.51
CA PRO A 68 -6.68 -9.60 6.74
C PRO A 68 -8.02 -9.52 7.49
N ALA A 69 -8.69 -8.36 7.48
CA ALA A 69 -10.02 -8.21 8.07
C ALA A 69 -11.06 -9.14 7.41
N LEU A 70 -11.09 -9.19 6.08
CA LEU A 70 -12.01 -10.04 5.33
C LEU A 70 -11.69 -11.53 5.50
N ILE A 71 -10.42 -11.92 5.47
CA ILE A 71 -10.01 -13.31 5.73
C ILE A 71 -10.52 -13.75 7.12
N LYS A 72 -10.31 -12.92 8.14
CA LYS A 72 -10.77 -13.22 9.50
C LYS A 72 -12.29 -13.31 9.61
N LYS A 73 -13.03 -12.40 8.94
CA LYS A 73 -14.49 -12.47 8.89
C LYS A 73 -14.97 -13.78 8.26
N CYS A 74 -14.38 -14.21 7.15
CA CYS A 74 -14.72 -15.47 6.51
C CYS A 74 -14.44 -16.66 7.44
N VAL A 75 -13.28 -16.71 8.08
CA VAL A 75 -12.91 -17.79 9.02
C VAL A 75 -13.91 -17.86 10.17
N ASN A 76 -14.21 -16.73 10.81
CA ASN A 76 -15.16 -16.67 11.92
C ASN A 76 -16.57 -17.12 11.50
N ALA A 77 -17.04 -16.72 10.31
CA ALA A 77 -18.34 -17.13 9.80
C ALA A 77 -18.43 -18.63 9.54
N ILE A 78 -17.35 -19.24 9.02
CA ILE A 78 -17.27 -20.70 8.85
C ILE A 78 -17.34 -21.40 10.21
N GLU A 79 -16.61 -20.91 11.20
CA GLU A 79 -16.61 -21.48 12.57
C GLU A 79 -17.95 -21.33 13.28
N ALA A 80 -18.68 -20.25 13.00
CA ALA A 80 -20.01 -19.98 13.54
C ALA A 80 -21.15 -20.62 12.74
N CYS A 81 -20.85 -21.22 11.58
CA CYS A 81 -21.84 -21.69 10.59
C CYS A 81 -22.79 -20.59 10.11
N ASP A 82 -22.28 -19.37 9.94
CA ASP A 82 -23.03 -18.25 9.37
C ASP A 82 -23.15 -18.37 7.84
N ASP A 83 -24.32 -18.05 7.30
CA ASP A 83 -24.58 -18.13 5.85
C ASP A 83 -23.95 -16.96 5.06
N CYS A 84 -23.54 -15.88 5.73
CA CYS A 84 -22.98 -14.70 5.08
C CYS A 84 -22.08 -13.86 5.99
N ILE A 85 -21.28 -12.97 5.38
CA ILE A 85 -20.51 -11.93 6.07
C ILE A 85 -20.94 -10.53 5.63
N GLU A 86 -20.94 -9.58 6.55
CA GLU A 86 -21.20 -8.18 6.23
C GLU A 86 -19.90 -7.47 5.79
N CYS A 87 -19.95 -6.88 4.59
CA CYS A 87 -18.92 -5.99 4.07
C CYS A 87 -19.52 -4.59 3.85
N TRP A 88 -18.91 -3.56 4.45
CA TRP A 88 -19.42 -2.20 4.39
C TRP A 88 -19.11 -1.53 3.04
N GLY A 89 -20.08 -0.77 2.54
CA GLY A 89 -19.98 -0.02 1.29
C GLY A 89 -20.72 -0.68 0.12
N THR A 90 -20.62 -0.06 -1.06
CA THR A 90 -21.34 -0.50 -2.27
C THR A 90 -20.60 -1.57 -3.07
N GLY A 91 -19.34 -1.87 -2.73
CA GLY A 91 -18.48 -2.79 -3.51
C GLY A 91 -17.94 -2.21 -4.83
N ASN A 92 -18.35 -1.01 -5.24
CA ASN A 92 -17.94 -0.40 -6.51
C ASN A 92 -16.53 0.20 -6.50
N VAL A 93 -15.94 0.37 -5.32
CA VAL A 93 -14.67 1.04 -5.15
C VAL A 93 -13.52 0.06 -5.39
N SER A 94 -12.64 0.38 -6.34
CA SER A 94 -11.47 -0.44 -6.66
C SER A 94 -10.26 -0.14 -5.78
N ARG A 95 -9.43 -1.15 -5.54
CA ARG A 95 -8.18 -1.10 -4.78
C ARG A 95 -7.15 -2.01 -5.47
N GLU A 96 -5.88 -1.66 -5.35
CA GLU A 96 -4.76 -2.46 -5.85
C GLU A 96 -3.97 -3.05 -4.68
N PHE A 97 -3.54 -4.30 -4.84
CA PHE A 97 -2.80 -5.06 -3.84
C PHE A 97 -1.65 -5.83 -4.49
N ILE A 98 -0.56 -6.00 -3.74
CA ILE A 98 0.57 -6.85 -4.09
C ILE A 98 0.86 -7.82 -2.95
N TYR A 99 1.15 -9.08 -3.28
CA TYR A 99 1.52 -10.06 -2.26
C TYR A 99 2.92 -9.73 -1.69
N VAL A 100 3.09 -9.92 -0.39
CA VAL A 100 4.32 -9.50 0.32
C VAL A 100 5.59 -10.16 -0.23
N ALA A 101 5.52 -11.40 -0.72
CA ALA A 101 6.68 -12.07 -1.33
C ALA A 101 7.06 -11.43 -2.67
N ASP A 102 6.07 -11.08 -3.51
CA ASP A 102 6.30 -10.41 -4.80
C ASP A 102 6.88 -9.00 -4.58
N ALA A 103 6.39 -8.29 -3.54
CA ALA A 103 6.96 -7.01 -3.17
C ALA A 103 8.43 -7.13 -2.71
N ALA A 104 8.74 -8.17 -1.93
CA ALA A 104 10.13 -8.44 -1.51
C ALA A 104 11.03 -8.77 -2.71
N GLU A 105 10.55 -9.58 -3.66
CA GLU A 105 11.27 -9.88 -4.90
C GLU A 105 11.50 -8.60 -5.73
N ALA A 106 10.48 -7.76 -5.91
CA ALA A 106 10.60 -6.50 -6.63
C ALA A 106 11.63 -5.55 -5.99
N ILE A 107 11.69 -5.50 -4.65
CA ILE A 107 12.70 -4.71 -3.93
C ILE A 107 14.10 -5.25 -4.21
N LEU A 108 14.30 -6.57 -4.17
CA LEU A 108 15.60 -7.18 -4.48
C LEU A 108 16.02 -6.91 -5.92
N LEU A 109 15.12 -7.07 -6.88
CA LEU A 109 15.39 -6.82 -8.30
C LEU A 109 15.74 -5.35 -8.57
N ALA A 110 15.11 -4.41 -7.89
CA ALA A 110 15.40 -2.99 -8.05
C ALA A 110 16.81 -2.60 -7.57
N THR A 111 17.44 -3.40 -6.71
CA THR A 111 18.79 -3.15 -6.18
C THR A 111 19.92 -3.73 -7.02
N GLN A 112 19.60 -4.57 -8.01
CA GLN A 112 20.58 -5.21 -8.92
C GLN A 112 20.92 -4.30 -10.09
#